data_AF-A0A7V4PR66-F1
#
_entry.id   AF-A0A7V4PR66-F1
#
_cell.length_a   1.000
_cell.length_b   1.000
_cell.length_c   1.000
_cell.angle_alpha   90.00
_cell.angle_beta   90.00
_cell.angle_gamma   90.00
#
_symmetry.space_group_name_H-M   'P 1'
#
loop_
_entity.id
_entity.type
_entity.pdbx_description
1 polymer ?
#
loop_
_entity_poly.entity_id
_entity_poly.type
_entity_poly.pdbx_seq_one_letter_code
_entity_poly.pdbx_strand_id
1 'polypeptide(L)'
;MVGADITGRLAAYMVKARDFNLPPEVVREAKHRILDTLAAMVSGAHLKAGEMAIRYVREQGGIPEATVVTTDIKTSAVNAALANG
;
A
#
# COMPACT_ATOMS: atom_id res chain seq x y z
N MET A 1 -27.13 6.84 -14.01
CA MET A 1 -27.22 7.12 -12.57
C MET A 1 -26.27 6.19 -11.86
N VAL A 2 -25.30 6.69 -11.09
CA VAL A 2 -24.57 5.83 -10.14
C VAL A 2 -25.64 5.18 -9.26
N GLY A 3 -25.71 3.85 -9.27
CA GLY A 3 -26.83 3.10 -8.69
C GLY A 3 -27.11 3.51 -7.25
N ALA A 4 -28.39 3.64 -6.89
CA ALA A 4 -28.84 3.98 -5.54
C ALA A 4 -28.56 2.88 -4.49
N ASP A 5 -27.80 1.84 -4.87
CA ASP A 5 -27.38 0.78 -3.97
C ASP A 5 -26.18 1.22 -3.10
N ILE A 6 -25.85 0.37 -2.12
CA ILE A 6 -24.80 0.69 -1.15
C ILE A 6 -23.43 0.85 -1.81
N THR A 7 -23.15 0.07 -2.86
CA THR A 7 -21.88 0.09 -3.60
C THR A 7 -21.72 1.40 -4.37
N GLY A 8 -22.76 1.83 -5.08
CA GLY A 8 -22.78 3.09 -5.82
C GLY A 8 -22.65 4.30 -4.91
N ARG A 9 -23.30 4.27 -3.74
CA ARG A 9 -23.15 5.32 -2.72
C ARG A 9 -21.72 5.40 -2.17
N LEU A 10 -21.09 4.27 -1.86
CA LEU A 10 -19.72 4.23 -1.37
C LEU A 10 -18.73 4.75 -2.43
N ALA A 11 -18.89 4.31 -3.69
CA ALA A 11 -18.06 4.78 -4.80
C ALA A 11 -18.18 6.30 -4.99
N ALA A 12 -19.40 6.84 -4.98
CA ALA A 12 -19.65 8.28 -5.08
C ALA A 12 -19.05 9.07 -3.92
N TYR A 13 -19.08 8.52 -2.70
CA TYR A 13 -18.43 9.13 -1.54
C TYR A 13 -16.91 9.18 -1.73
N MET A 14 -16.27 8.08 -2.13
CA MET A 14 -14.80 8.03 -2.30
C MET A 14 -14.29 8.99 -3.39
N VAL A 15 -15.07 9.17 -4.48
CA VAL A 15 -14.75 10.17 -5.51
C VAL A 15 -14.73 11.58 -4.93
N LYS A 16 -15.73 11.94 -4.11
CA LYS A 16 -15.82 13.26 -3.47
C LYS A 16 -14.83 13.45 -2.32
N ALA A 17 -14.39 12.36 -1.68
CA ALA A 17 -13.57 12.41 -0.49
C ALA A 17 -12.25 13.19 -0.70
N ARG A 18 -11.71 13.17 -1.93
CA ARG A 18 -10.46 13.85 -2.28
C ARG A 18 -10.55 15.38 -2.26
N ASP A 19 -11.76 15.94 -2.30
CA ASP A 19 -12.02 17.37 -2.32
C ASP A 19 -12.19 17.95 -0.90
N PHE A 20 -12.23 17.08 0.13
CA PHE A 20 -12.37 17.49 1.52
C PHE A 20 -11.01 17.62 2.20
N ASN A 21 -10.82 18.71 2.94
CA ASN A 21 -9.69 18.83 3.85
C ASN A 21 -9.85 17.84 5.01
N LEU A 22 -8.77 17.13 5.32
CA LEU A 22 -8.73 16.25 6.48
C LEU A 22 -8.59 17.09 7.77
N PRO A 23 -9.36 16.78 8.82
CA PRO A 23 -9.14 17.38 10.13
C PRO A 23 -7.69 17.19 10.61
N PRO A 24 -7.08 18.17 11.31
CA PRO A 24 -5.67 18.10 11.71
C PRO A 24 -5.29 16.85 12.49
N GLU A 25 -6.18 16.36 13.36
CA GLU A 25 -6.01 15.13 14.13
C GLU A 25 -6.00 13.88 13.25
N VAL A 26 -6.81 13.84 12.19
CA VAL A 26 -6.83 12.75 11.21
C VAL A 26 -5.54 12.73 10.41
N VAL A 27 -5.03 13.90 9.99
CA VAL A 27 -3.72 14.01 9.32
C VAL A 27 -2.60 13.49 10.22
N ARG A 28 -2.63 13.84 11.51
CA ARG A 28 -1.63 13.39 12.48
C ARG A 28 -1.66 11.87 12.65
N GLU A 29 -2.84 11.27 12.85
CA GLU A 29 -2.96 9.82 12.99
C GLU A 29 -2.62 9.07 11.69
N ALA A 30 -2.98 9.60 10.52
CA ALA A 30 -2.60 9.03 9.24
C ALA A 30 -1.08 8.96 9.08
N LYS A 31 -0.36 10.04 9.45
CA LYS A 31 1.11 10.04 9.46
C LYS A 31 1.68 8.97 10.39
N HIS A 32 1.12 8.81 11.59
CA HIS A 32 1.55 7.74 12.51
C HIS A 32 1.33 6.35 11.92
N ARG A 33 0.19 6.10 11.28
CA ARG A 33 -0.09 4.80 10.63
C ARG A 33 0.84 4.53 9.45
N ILE A 34 1.17 5.54 8.65
CA ILE A 34 2.14 5.42 7.56
C ILE A 34 3.52 5.06 8.13
N LEU A 35 3.98 5.75 9.18
CA LEU A 35 5.26 5.48 9.81
C LEU A 35 5.31 4.07 10.43
N ASP A 36 4.26 3.67 11.13
CA ASP A 36 4.11 2.35 11.72
C ASP A 36 4.15 1.24 10.65
N THR A 37 3.46 1.46 9.53
CA THR A 37 3.47 0.54 8.37
C THR A 37 4.87 0.37 7.79
N LEU A 38 5.63 1.47 7.65
CA LEU A 38 7.02 1.39 7.20
C LEU A 38 7.91 0.62 8.19
N ALA A 39 7.70 0.80 9.49
CA ALA A 39 8.41 0.04 10.52
C ALA A 39 8.05 -1.46 10.48
N ALA A 40 6.78 -1.78 10.22
CA ALA A 40 6.32 -3.15 10.02
C ALA A 40 6.96 -3.80 8.78
N MET A 41 7.07 -3.08 7.66
CA MET A 41 7.78 -3.56 6.46
C MET A 41 9.26 -3.85 6.75
N VAL A 42 9.95 -2.91 7.42
CA VAL A 42 11.38 -3.05 7.75
C VAL A 42 11.64 -4.23 8.68
N SER A 43 10.86 -4.35 9.75
CA SER A 43 10.98 -5.46 10.70
C SER A 43 10.53 -6.79 10.12
N GLY A 44 9.47 -6.77 9.30
CA GLY A 44 8.86 -7.94 8.66
C GLY A 44 9.71 -8.55 7.55
N ALA A 45 10.54 -7.76 6.86
CA ALA A 45 11.42 -8.22 5.78
C ALA A 45 12.40 -9.33 6.23
N HIS A 46 12.76 -9.35 7.52
CA HIS A 46 13.65 -10.36 8.12
C HIS A 46 12.91 -11.55 8.73
N LEU A 47 11.57 -11.57 8.68
CA LEU A 47 10.79 -12.73 9.07
C LEU A 47 10.68 -13.69 7.89
N LYS A 48 10.50 -14.99 8.18
CA LYS A 48 10.37 -16.02 7.14
C LYS A 48 9.35 -15.67 6.06
N ALA A 49 8.21 -15.07 6.41
CA ALA A 49 7.22 -14.66 5.41
C ALA A 49 7.75 -13.55 4.48
N GLY A 50 8.41 -12.53 5.04
CA GLY A 50 9.03 -11.45 4.27
C GLY A 50 10.15 -11.94 3.36
N GLU A 51 11.05 -12.78 3.86
CA GLU A 51 12.12 -13.39 3.05
C GLU A 51 11.58 -14.18 1.87
N MET A 52 10.50 -14.95 2.08
CA MET A 52 9.85 -15.75 1.05
C MET A 52 9.16 -14.87 0.01
N ALA A 53 8.46 -13.81 0.44
CA ALA A 53 7.81 -12.86 -0.46
C ALA A 53 8.83 -12.11 -1.33
N ILE A 54 9.92 -11.60 -0.71
CA ILE A 54 11.02 -10.92 -1.41
C ILE A 54 11.65 -11.84 -2.46
N ARG A 55 11.94 -13.11 -2.11
CA ARG A 55 12.49 -14.07 -3.06
C ARG A 55 11.53 -14.35 -4.21
N TYR A 56 10.26 -14.58 -3.89
CA TYR A 56 9.23 -14.82 -4.90
C TYR A 56 9.14 -13.67 -5.90
N VAL A 57 9.04 -12.41 -5.45
CA VAL A 57 8.92 -11.28 -6.39
C VAL A 57 10.21 -11.01 -7.16
N ARG A 58 11.39 -11.33 -6.59
CA ARG A 58 12.66 -11.25 -7.32
C ARG A 58 12.67 -12.22 -8.51
N GLU A 59 12.19 -13.45 -8.31
CA GLU A 59 12.09 -14.46 -9.37
C GLU A 59 11.06 -14.09 -10.44
N GLN A 60 9.95 -13.44 -10.05
CA GLN A 60 8.94 -12.97 -11.01
C GLN A 60 9.44 -11.82 -11.90
N GLY A 61 10.39 -11.01 -11.43
CA GLY A 61 10.82 -9.80 -12.15
C GLY A 61 9.67 -8.82 -12.35
N GLY A 62 9.65 -8.07 -13.46
CA GLY A 62 8.57 -7.15 -13.82
C GLY A 62 9.07 -5.80 -14.32
N ILE A 63 8.15 -4.97 -14.80
CA ILE A 63 8.44 -3.58 -15.21
C ILE A 63 8.80 -2.77 -13.96
N PRO A 64 9.89 -2.00 -13.92
CA PRO A 64 10.38 -1.34 -12.70
C PRO A 64 9.58 -0.09 -12.33
N GLU A 65 8.33 -0.28 -11.91
CA GLU A 65 7.38 0.79 -11.54
C GLU A 65 7.48 1.17 -10.06
N ALA A 66 7.72 0.17 -9.19
CA ALA A 66 7.69 0.32 -7.74
C ALA A 66 8.83 -0.45 -7.05
N THR A 67 9.09 -0.10 -5.79
CA THR A 67 10.22 -0.64 -5.01
C THR A 67 9.73 -1.63 -3.96
N VAL A 68 10.46 -2.73 -3.79
CA VAL A 68 10.29 -3.61 -2.61
C VAL A 68 11.13 -3.04 -1.47
N VAL A 69 10.48 -2.62 -0.39
CA VAL A 69 11.10 -1.92 0.75
C VAL A 69 12.21 -2.80 1.35
N THR A 70 13.28 -2.16 1.85
CA THR A 70 14.52 -2.79 2.37
C THR A 70 15.38 -3.57 1.37
N THR A 71 15.09 -3.48 0.07
CA THR A 71 15.84 -4.17 -0.98
C THR A 71 16.26 -3.24 -2.11
N ASP A 72 17.08 -3.73 -3.03
CA ASP A 72 17.44 -3.10 -4.29
C ASP A 72 16.45 -3.40 -5.44
N ILE A 73 15.37 -4.14 -5.16
CA ILE A 73 14.44 -4.61 -6.19
C ILE A 73 13.50 -3.49 -6.60
N LYS A 74 13.43 -3.26 -7.92
CA LYS A 74 12.30 -2.60 -8.58
C LYS A 74 11.55 -3.59 -9.47
N THR A 75 10.23 -3.62 -9.34
CA THR A 75 9.32 -4.56 -10.03
C THR A 75 7.99 -3.84 -10.31
N SER A 76 6.99 -4.56 -10.84
CA SER A 76 5.66 -4.02 -11.12
C SER A 76 5.00 -3.52 -9.84
N ALA A 77 4.07 -2.58 -9.96
CA ALA A 77 3.35 -2.05 -8.81
C ALA A 77 2.63 -3.15 -8.00
N VAL A 78 2.08 -4.16 -8.69
CA VAL A 78 1.38 -5.29 -8.06
C VAL A 78 2.34 -6.18 -7.25
N ASN A 79 3.50 -6.52 -7.82
CA ASN A 79 4.48 -7.37 -7.13
C ASN A 79 5.10 -6.64 -5.92
N ALA A 80 5.42 -5.35 -6.08
CA ALA A 80 5.93 -4.55 -4.97
C ALA A 80 4.88 -4.44 -3.85
N ALA A 81 3.60 -4.24 -4.18
CA ALA A 81 2.53 -4.20 -3.19
C ALA A 81 2.36 -5.54 -2.45
N LEU A 82 2.49 -6.67 -3.15
CA LEU A 82 2.44 -8.01 -2.53
C LEU A 82 3.57 -8.22 -1.52
N ALA A 83 4.81 -7.84 -1.88
CA ALA A 83 5.97 -8.06 -1.01
C ALA A 83 6.05 -7.06 0.15
N ASN A 84 5.53 -5.84 -0.02
CA ASN A 84 5.51 -4.81 1.01
C ASN A 84 4.31 -4.93 1.97
N GLY A 85 3.32 -5.76 1.66
CA GLY A 85 2.14 -6.00 2.51
C GLY A 85 2.40 -7.06 3.56
#